data_AF-A0A7U9WZ93-F1
#
_entry.id   AF-A0A7U9WZ93-F1
#
_cell.length_a   1.000
_cell.length_b   1.000
_cell.length_c   1.000
_cell.angle_alpha   90.00
_cell.angle_beta   90.00
_cell.angle_gamma   90.00
#
_symmetry.space_group_name_H-M   'P 1'
#
loop_
_entity.id
_entity.type
_entity.pdbx_description
1 polymer ?
#
loop_
_entity_poly.entity_id
_entity_poly.type
_entity_poly.pdbx_seq_one_letter_code
_entity_poly.pdbx_strand_id
1 'polypeptide(L)'
;MRKKIWNSIVGFCFGVALLLVTPVVEVNAAEYSVTAADAILYTNDSTVILADADDQMIVLPEVAANLPIQVIGITSNGYFQISLNGQTYFIHGIGLSAADSANPERQIYDVIIAQKTVFPEGMHWTNDNYYGWKGGTYTGGFGCAGFAFAVSDAAFGDTQALIHKDYSNIRVGDILRVDNDTHSVIVLEVKENSVIVAEGNYNAAIHWGREIPKTEIIDSHSYIMTRYQ
;
A
#
# COMPACT_ATOMS: atom_id res chain seq x y z
N MET A 1 68.28 -52.60 61.85
CA MET A 1 68.56 -51.14 61.93
C MET A 1 67.81 -50.46 60.77
N ARG A 2 66.97 -49.43 61.01
CA ARG A 2 67.24 -47.97 60.85
C ARG A 2 67.79 -47.60 59.45
N LYS A 3 67.22 -46.71 58.61
CA LYS A 3 66.01 -45.82 58.60
C LYS A 3 65.30 -45.97 57.19
N LYS A 4 64.28 -45.27 56.64
CA LYS A 4 63.53 -43.98 56.77
C LYS A 4 64.30 -42.69 56.37
N ILE A 5 63.78 -41.71 55.59
CA ILE A 5 62.52 -41.43 54.81
C ILE A 5 62.85 -40.24 53.82
N TRP A 6 62.13 -39.71 52.80
CA TRP A 6 60.71 -39.71 52.36
C TRP A 6 60.56 -39.43 50.82
N ASN A 7 59.53 -38.67 50.38
CA ASN A 7 59.09 -38.37 48.98
C ASN A 7 59.63 -37.05 48.38
N SER A 8 59.49 -36.85 47.06
CA SER A 8 58.95 -35.62 46.41
C SER A 8 58.55 -35.85 44.93
N ILE A 9 57.90 -34.86 44.29
CA ILE A 9 57.05 -34.96 43.07
C ILE A 9 57.68 -34.24 41.84
N VAL A 10 57.03 -34.34 40.67
CA VAL A 10 57.23 -33.63 39.36
C VAL A 10 58.07 -34.43 38.34
N GLY A 11 57.67 -34.58 37.07
CA GLY A 11 56.44 -34.15 36.39
C GLY A 11 56.35 -34.70 34.94
N PHE A 12 55.18 -34.63 34.30
CA PHE A 12 54.89 -35.25 32.99
C PHE A 12 54.45 -34.20 31.97
N CYS A 13 55.10 -34.15 30.80
CA CYS A 13 54.66 -33.37 29.63
C CYS A 13 54.90 -34.15 28.34
N PHE A 14 53.82 -34.66 27.72
CA PHE A 14 53.84 -35.16 26.35
C PHE A 14 53.39 -34.04 25.41
N GLY A 15 54.20 -33.68 24.42
CA GLY A 15 53.85 -32.62 23.46
C GLY A 15 52.90 -33.15 22.38
N VAL A 16 51.63 -32.73 22.42
CA VAL A 16 50.66 -32.96 21.34
C VAL A 16 50.50 -31.67 20.55
N ALA A 17 50.86 -31.68 19.27
CA ALA A 17 50.68 -30.54 18.38
C ALA A 17 49.20 -30.42 17.98
N LEU A 18 48.53 -29.36 18.42
CA LEU A 18 47.12 -29.12 18.12
C LEU A 18 46.98 -28.50 16.72
N LEU A 19 46.68 -29.32 15.71
CA LEU A 19 46.27 -28.83 14.38
C LEU A 19 44.84 -28.28 14.48
N LEU A 20 44.73 -26.97 14.67
CA LEU A 20 43.47 -26.24 14.63
C LEU A 20 42.94 -26.19 13.19
N VAL A 21 42.14 -27.19 12.82
CA VAL A 21 41.30 -27.12 11.63
C VAL A 21 40.18 -26.12 11.91
N THR A 22 40.32 -24.90 11.41
CA THR A 22 39.20 -23.96 11.33
C THR A 22 38.13 -24.56 10.41
N PRO A 23 36.87 -24.72 10.85
CA PRO A 23 35.81 -25.11 9.94
C PRO A 23 35.66 -24.03 8.87
N VAL A 24 35.79 -24.43 7.60
CA VAL A 24 35.33 -23.59 6.49
C VAL A 24 33.81 -23.58 6.61
N VAL A 25 33.24 -22.40 6.90
CA VAL A 25 31.80 -22.21 6.81
C VAL A 25 31.48 -22.08 5.32
N GLU A 26 31.10 -23.20 4.71
CA GLU A 26 30.45 -23.18 3.40
C GLU A 26 29.09 -22.50 3.54
N VAL A 27 29.08 -21.19 3.32
CA VAL A 27 27.85 -20.43 3.11
C VAL A 27 27.32 -20.85 1.74
N ASN A 28 26.54 -21.92 1.71
CA ASN A 28 25.72 -22.25 0.55
C ASN A 28 24.78 -21.08 0.30
N ALA A 29 24.99 -20.36 -0.80
CA ALA A 29 23.96 -19.49 -1.35
C ALA A 29 22.71 -20.35 -1.59
N ALA A 30 21.55 -19.88 -1.18
CA ALA A 30 20.33 -20.68 -1.18
C ALA A 30 20.03 -21.22 -2.59
N GLU A 31 19.83 -22.54 -2.71
CA GLU A 31 19.65 -23.22 -3.99
C GLU A 31 18.26 -23.00 -4.58
N TYR A 32 17.95 -21.77 -4.97
CA TYR A 32 16.76 -21.42 -5.75
C TYR A 32 17.16 -20.79 -7.09
N SER A 33 16.39 -21.11 -8.14
CA SER A 33 16.39 -20.33 -9.37
C SER A 33 15.34 -19.23 -9.28
N VAL A 34 15.54 -18.13 -10.02
CA VAL A 34 14.55 -17.05 -10.13
C VAL A 34 13.99 -17.02 -11.54
N THR A 35 12.68 -17.16 -11.68
CA THR A 35 11.96 -16.85 -12.92
C THR A 35 11.61 -15.38 -12.89
N ALA A 36 12.03 -14.60 -13.89
CA ALA A 36 11.67 -13.19 -13.98
C ALA A 36 10.14 -13.02 -14.09
N ALA A 37 9.61 -11.98 -13.44
CA ALA A 37 8.19 -11.65 -13.44
C ALA A 37 8.01 -10.14 -13.60
N ASP A 38 6.84 -9.74 -14.08
CA ASP A 38 6.40 -8.35 -14.11
C ASP A 38 4.92 -8.34 -13.73
N ALA A 39 4.65 -8.09 -12.44
CA ALA A 39 3.30 -8.13 -11.88
C ALA A 39 3.21 -7.24 -10.63
N ILE A 40 2.14 -6.46 -10.53
CA ILE A 40 1.76 -5.80 -9.29
C ILE A 40 0.87 -6.77 -8.50
N LEU A 41 1.38 -7.24 -7.38
CA LEU A 41 0.61 -7.96 -6.37
C LEU A 41 0.39 -7.05 -5.15
N TYR A 42 -0.45 -7.47 -4.22
CA TYR A 42 -0.89 -6.67 -3.08
C TYR A 42 -0.51 -7.36 -1.77
N THR A 43 -0.07 -6.58 -0.79
CA THR A 43 0.18 -7.08 0.57
C THR A 43 -1.11 -7.55 1.24
N ASN A 44 -0.99 -8.40 2.24
CA ASN A 44 -2.09 -8.95 3.03
C ASN A 44 -1.64 -9.17 4.49
N ASP A 45 -2.53 -9.69 5.33
CA ASP A 45 -2.25 -9.89 6.77
C ASP A 45 -1.17 -10.97 7.06
N SER A 46 -0.59 -11.57 6.02
CA SER A 46 0.55 -12.51 6.08
C SER A 46 1.81 -11.98 5.37
N THR A 47 1.86 -10.69 5.01
CA THR A 47 3.06 -10.08 4.41
C THR A 47 4.18 -9.91 5.44
N VAL A 48 5.31 -10.57 5.18
CA VAL A 48 6.59 -10.36 5.87
C VAL A 48 7.66 -10.10 4.81
N ILE A 49 8.48 -9.06 4.99
CA ILE A 49 9.61 -8.77 4.10
C ILE A 49 10.89 -9.37 4.67
N LEU A 50 11.62 -10.09 3.83
CA LEU A 50 12.78 -10.93 4.14
C LEU A 50 14.01 -10.45 3.35
N ALA A 51 15.21 -10.69 3.89
CA ALA A 51 16.47 -10.28 3.27
C ALA A 51 16.93 -11.23 2.14
N ASP A 52 16.59 -12.52 2.26
CA ASP A 52 16.77 -13.57 1.24
C ASP A 52 15.46 -14.36 1.13
N ALA A 53 15.37 -15.33 0.22
CA ALA A 53 14.22 -16.21 0.06
C ALA A 53 14.18 -17.33 1.13
N ASP A 54 14.33 -16.95 2.40
CA ASP A 54 14.18 -17.83 3.57
C ASP A 54 13.66 -17.07 4.80
N ASP A 55 13.22 -17.83 5.81
CA ASP A 55 12.66 -17.30 7.05
C ASP A 55 13.74 -16.87 8.09
N GLN A 56 15.04 -16.86 7.75
CA GLN A 56 16.11 -16.60 8.73
C GLN A 56 16.26 -15.12 9.09
N MET A 57 16.03 -14.21 8.13
CA MET A 57 16.26 -12.78 8.31
C MET A 57 15.06 -11.93 7.86
N ILE A 58 14.16 -11.68 8.80
CA ILE A 58 13.06 -10.73 8.65
C ILE A 58 13.59 -9.29 8.67
N VAL A 59 13.25 -8.54 7.63
CA VAL A 59 13.55 -7.11 7.47
C VAL A 59 12.38 -6.25 7.96
N LEU A 60 11.14 -6.66 7.67
CA LEU A 60 9.93 -5.99 8.15
C LEU A 60 8.85 -7.04 8.50
N PRO A 61 8.54 -7.25 9.80
CA PRO A 61 7.62 -8.31 10.25
C PRO A 61 6.14 -7.96 10.10
N GLU A 62 5.81 -6.68 10.00
CA GLU A 62 4.45 -6.17 9.86
C GLU A 62 4.42 -5.17 8.70
N VAL A 63 3.60 -5.46 7.69
CA VAL A 63 3.36 -4.57 6.55
C VAL A 63 1.86 -4.30 6.47
N ALA A 64 1.47 -3.05 6.23
CA ALA A 64 0.06 -2.74 5.99
C ALA A 64 -0.44 -3.51 4.76
N ALA A 65 -1.58 -4.19 4.89
CA ALA A 65 -2.23 -4.92 3.81
C ALA A 65 -2.73 -3.97 2.69
N ASN A 66 -2.82 -4.49 1.46
CA ASN A 66 -3.28 -3.82 0.23
C ASN A 66 -2.35 -2.75 -0.35
N LEU A 67 -1.10 -2.65 0.13
CA LEU A 67 -0.07 -1.89 -0.58
C LEU A 67 0.31 -2.60 -1.89
N PRO A 68 0.36 -1.91 -3.04
CA PRO A 68 0.82 -2.48 -4.30
C PRO A 68 2.34 -2.69 -4.27
N ILE A 69 2.76 -3.90 -4.64
CA ILE A 69 4.14 -4.35 -4.65
C ILE A 69 4.49 -4.88 -6.04
N GLN A 70 5.50 -4.28 -6.67
CA GLN A 70 6.07 -4.78 -7.91
C GLN A 70 6.89 -6.04 -7.63
N VAL A 71 6.38 -7.17 -8.10
CA VAL A 71 7.13 -8.43 -8.18
C VAL A 71 7.99 -8.38 -9.43
N ILE A 72 9.29 -8.64 -9.26
CA ILE A 72 10.30 -8.70 -10.33
C ILE A 72 10.77 -10.13 -10.62
N GLY A 73 10.45 -11.08 -9.75
CA GLY A 73 10.75 -12.49 -9.93
C GLY A 73 10.01 -13.41 -8.97
N ILE A 74 9.99 -14.70 -9.30
CA ILE A 74 9.44 -15.78 -8.48
C ILE A 74 10.56 -16.80 -8.28
N THR A 75 10.87 -17.13 -7.03
CA THR A 75 11.92 -18.11 -6.70
C THR A 75 11.36 -19.53 -6.76
N SER A 76 12.20 -20.52 -7.12
CA SER A 76 11.79 -21.92 -7.19
C SER A 76 11.46 -22.54 -5.82
N ASN A 77 11.81 -21.88 -4.72
CA ASN A 77 11.41 -22.27 -3.36
C ASN A 77 10.18 -21.50 -2.83
N GLY A 78 9.48 -20.72 -3.67
CA GLY A 78 8.13 -20.21 -3.37
C GLY A 78 8.03 -18.79 -2.83
N TYR A 79 9.02 -17.93 -3.09
CA TYR A 79 9.02 -16.53 -2.67
C TYR A 79 8.87 -15.59 -3.87
N PHE A 80 8.23 -14.44 -3.64
CA PHE A 80 8.23 -13.32 -4.56
C PHE A 80 9.47 -12.47 -4.31
N GLN A 81 10.27 -12.26 -5.35
CA GLN A 81 11.37 -11.30 -5.36
C GLN A 81 10.81 -9.92 -5.73
N ILE A 82 11.13 -8.91 -4.93
CA ILE A 82 10.64 -7.54 -5.06
C ILE A 82 11.80 -6.54 -5.04
N SER A 83 11.58 -5.32 -5.53
CA SER A 83 12.54 -4.22 -5.38
C SER A 83 11.94 -3.06 -4.60
N LEU A 84 12.64 -2.61 -3.56
CA LEU A 84 12.28 -1.43 -2.76
C LEU A 84 13.50 -0.51 -2.70
N ASN A 85 13.36 0.74 -3.13
CA ASN A 85 14.43 1.74 -3.19
C ASN A 85 15.71 1.28 -3.94
N GLY A 86 15.56 0.37 -4.91
CA GLY A 86 16.67 -0.20 -5.68
C GLY A 86 17.41 -1.37 -5.00
N GLN A 87 17.02 -1.76 -3.79
CA GLN A 87 17.48 -2.99 -3.14
C GLN A 87 16.48 -4.13 -3.33
N THR A 88 16.98 -5.35 -3.48
CA THR A 88 16.18 -6.58 -3.58
C THR A 88 15.76 -7.07 -2.20
N TYR A 89 14.51 -7.51 -2.09
CA TYR A 89 13.96 -8.21 -0.93
C TYR A 89 13.03 -9.34 -1.38
N PHE A 90 12.58 -10.15 -0.43
CA PHE A 90 11.70 -11.29 -0.69
C PHE A 90 10.46 -11.27 0.22
N ILE A 91 9.35 -11.84 -0.26
CA ILE A 91 8.13 -12.09 0.51
C ILE A 91 7.70 -13.54 0.23
N HIS A 92 7.37 -14.32 1.27
CA HIS A 92 6.87 -15.69 1.10
C HIS A 92 5.59 -15.70 0.24
N GLY A 93 5.39 -16.70 -0.63
CA GLY A 93 4.35 -16.71 -1.68
C GLY A 93 2.88 -16.62 -1.21
N ILE A 94 2.62 -16.70 0.09
CA ILE A 94 1.29 -16.44 0.70
C ILE A 94 1.09 -14.98 1.11
N GLY A 95 2.19 -14.25 1.33
CA GLY A 95 2.23 -12.88 1.82
C GLY A 95 2.07 -11.81 0.74
N LEU A 96 1.78 -12.20 -0.50
CA LEU A 96 1.21 -11.32 -1.52
C LEU A 96 0.03 -12.05 -2.19
N SER A 97 -1.03 -11.32 -2.49
CA SER A 97 -2.18 -11.79 -3.28
C SER A 97 -2.30 -11.02 -4.59
N ALA A 98 -3.08 -11.54 -5.54
CA ALA A 98 -3.62 -10.70 -6.61
C ALA A 98 -4.46 -9.55 -6.01
N ALA A 99 -4.81 -8.56 -6.85
CA ALA A 99 -5.74 -7.50 -6.46
C ALA A 99 -6.99 -8.07 -5.77
N ASP A 100 -7.34 -7.54 -4.59
CA ASP A 100 -8.44 -8.07 -3.79
C ASP A 100 -9.79 -7.76 -4.45
N SER A 101 -10.27 -8.70 -5.27
CA SER A 101 -11.56 -8.63 -5.92
C SER A 101 -12.75 -8.74 -4.95
N ALA A 102 -12.52 -9.04 -3.67
CA ALA A 102 -13.52 -8.91 -2.61
C ALA A 102 -13.57 -7.49 -2.02
N ASN A 103 -12.58 -6.63 -2.26
CA ASN A 103 -12.60 -5.22 -1.85
C ASN A 103 -11.95 -4.24 -2.85
N PRO A 104 -12.55 -4.05 -4.06
CA PRO A 104 -12.07 -3.04 -5.02
C PRO A 104 -12.09 -1.61 -4.48
N GLU A 105 -13.04 -1.29 -3.58
CA GLU A 105 -13.21 0.05 -3.02
C GLU A 105 -12.00 0.49 -2.18
N ARG A 106 -11.29 -0.44 -1.52
CA ARG A 106 -10.03 -0.14 -0.84
C ARG A 106 -8.93 0.27 -1.82
N GLN A 107 -8.81 -0.39 -2.97
CA GLN A 107 -7.79 -0.03 -3.96
C GLN A 107 -8.04 1.37 -4.53
N ILE A 108 -9.31 1.73 -4.75
CA ILE A 108 -9.73 3.09 -5.11
C ILE A 108 -9.36 4.08 -3.99
N TYR A 109 -9.65 3.78 -2.72
CA TYR A 109 -9.21 4.60 -1.57
C TYR A 109 -7.69 4.85 -1.57
N ASP A 110 -6.88 3.80 -1.72
CA ASP A 110 -5.42 3.91 -1.62
C ASP A 110 -4.84 4.79 -2.74
N VAL A 111 -5.33 4.65 -3.99
CA VAL A 111 -4.92 5.50 -5.12
C VAL A 111 -5.39 6.96 -4.95
N ILE A 112 -6.58 7.17 -4.39
CA ILE A 112 -7.11 8.49 -4.05
C ILE A 112 -6.26 9.16 -2.96
N ILE A 113 -5.92 8.45 -1.89
CA ILE A 113 -5.11 8.98 -0.79
C ILE A 113 -3.67 9.26 -1.22
N ALA A 114 -3.11 8.49 -2.16
CA ALA A 114 -1.80 8.79 -2.75
C ALA A 114 -1.76 10.18 -3.42
N GLN A 115 -2.90 10.70 -3.91
CA GLN A 115 -2.97 12.04 -4.50
C GLN A 115 -2.71 13.18 -3.51
N LYS A 116 -2.70 12.94 -2.19
CA LYS A 116 -2.26 13.92 -1.17
C LYS A 116 -0.81 14.40 -1.39
N THR A 117 0.00 13.64 -2.12
CA THR A 117 1.37 14.03 -2.51
C THR A 117 1.40 15.13 -3.58
N VAL A 118 0.36 15.22 -4.42
CA VAL A 118 0.19 16.22 -5.48
C VAL A 118 -0.72 17.36 -5.02
N PHE A 119 -1.74 17.03 -4.22
CA PHE A 119 -2.78 17.91 -3.72
C PHE A 119 -2.83 17.89 -2.17
N PRO A 120 -1.83 18.46 -1.49
CA PRO A 120 -1.76 18.42 -0.02
C PRO A 120 -2.88 19.22 0.65
N GLU A 121 -3.17 18.86 1.90
CA GLU A 121 -4.09 19.60 2.79
C GLU A 121 -3.72 21.09 2.85
N GLY A 122 -4.72 21.97 2.67
CA GLY A 122 -4.52 23.42 2.68
C GLY A 122 -3.87 23.99 1.41
N MET A 123 -3.67 23.18 0.35
CA MET A 123 -3.24 23.70 -0.96
C MET A 123 -4.27 24.72 -1.48
N HIS A 124 -3.82 25.93 -1.81
CA HIS A 124 -4.67 26.98 -2.40
C HIS A 124 -5.26 26.51 -3.74
N TRP A 125 -6.59 26.49 -3.82
CA TRP A 125 -7.33 25.98 -4.98
C TRP A 125 -8.68 26.70 -5.11
N THR A 126 -8.90 27.36 -6.23
CA THR A 126 -10.04 28.26 -6.48
C THR A 126 -10.81 27.85 -7.74
N ASN A 127 -11.86 28.61 -8.07
CA ASN A 127 -12.55 28.50 -9.37
C ASN A 127 -11.67 28.86 -10.58
N ASP A 128 -10.43 29.33 -10.39
CA ASP A 128 -9.45 29.54 -11.47
C ASP A 128 -8.73 28.24 -11.87
N ASN A 129 -8.73 27.23 -10.98
CA ASN A 129 -8.10 25.94 -11.23
C ASN A 129 -9.02 25.04 -12.06
N TYR A 130 -8.57 24.64 -13.26
CA TYR A 130 -9.28 23.74 -14.18
C TYR A 130 -8.64 22.35 -14.23
N TYR A 131 -9.48 21.31 -14.42
CA TYR A 131 -9.04 19.97 -14.83
C TYR A 131 -9.92 19.43 -15.95
N GLY A 132 -9.30 18.82 -16.97
CA GLY A 132 -10.01 18.15 -18.08
C GLY A 132 -10.33 16.70 -17.72
N TRP A 133 -11.61 16.34 -17.68
CA TRP A 133 -12.09 15.07 -17.13
C TRP A 133 -12.30 14.01 -18.22
N LYS A 134 -11.89 12.77 -17.94
CA LYS A 134 -12.03 11.61 -18.82
C LYS A 134 -13.34 10.84 -18.61
N GLY A 135 -14.02 11.05 -17.48
CA GLY A 135 -15.29 10.38 -17.16
C GLY A 135 -16.48 10.73 -18.07
N GLY A 136 -16.32 11.70 -18.97
CA GLY A 136 -17.09 11.79 -20.22
C GLY A 136 -18.46 12.46 -20.15
N THR A 137 -19.11 12.55 -18.99
CA THR A 137 -20.33 13.37 -18.86
C THR A 137 -20.03 14.87 -19.02
N TYR A 138 -18.84 15.28 -18.62
CA TYR A 138 -18.29 16.62 -18.80
C TYR A 138 -16.87 16.51 -19.36
N THR A 139 -16.44 17.49 -20.14
CA THR A 139 -15.05 17.57 -20.65
C THR A 139 -14.04 18.01 -19.59
N GLY A 140 -14.51 18.41 -18.40
CA GLY A 140 -13.72 18.95 -17.31
C GLY A 140 -14.53 19.84 -16.39
N GLY A 141 -13.86 20.43 -15.41
CA GLY A 141 -14.48 21.29 -14.40
C GLY A 141 -13.47 22.24 -13.76
N PHE A 142 -14.00 23.29 -13.13
CA PHE A 142 -13.23 24.25 -12.35
C PHE A 142 -13.42 23.99 -10.84
N GLY A 143 -12.50 24.50 -10.01
CA GLY A 143 -12.63 24.49 -8.55
C GLY A 143 -12.90 23.10 -7.98
N CYS A 144 -13.98 22.96 -7.22
CA CYS A 144 -14.38 21.73 -6.54
C CYS A 144 -14.56 20.54 -7.50
N ALA A 145 -15.25 20.76 -8.62
CA ALA A 145 -15.43 19.75 -9.65
C ALA A 145 -14.09 19.37 -10.31
N GLY A 146 -13.25 20.37 -10.63
CA GLY A 146 -11.91 20.14 -11.20
C GLY A 146 -11.02 19.25 -10.31
N PHE A 147 -11.02 19.49 -9.00
CA PHE A 147 -10.30 18.64 -8.05
C PHE A 147 -10.87 17.22 -7.98
N ALA A 148 -12.19 17.08 -7.82
CA ALA A 148 -12.83 15.76 -7.74
C ALA A 148 -12.62 14.93 -9.02
N PHE A 149 -12.65 15.56 -10.20
CA PHE A 149 -12.32 14.94 -11.47
C PHE A 149 -10.86 14.47 -11.54
N ALA A 150 -9.90 15.29 -11.08
CA ALA A 150 -8.48 14.93 -11.07
C ALA A 150 -8.19 13.69 -10.22
N VAL A 151 -8.80 13.62 -9.03
CA VAL A 151 -8.62 12.51 -8.09
C VAL A 151 -9.40 11.26 -8.55
N SER A 152 -10.55 11.42 -9.19
CA SER A 152 -11.31 10.31 -9.78
C SER A 152 -10.60 9.68 -10.99
N ASP A 153 -10.03 10.47 -11.90
CA ASP A 153 -9.31 9.94 -13.05
C ASP A 153 -7.96 9.32 -12.68
N ALA A 154 -7.36 9.69 -11.55
CA ALA A 154 -6.21 8.99 -10.99
C ALA A 154 -6.56 7.56 -10.55
N ALA A 155 -7.76 7.34 -9.98
CA ALA A 155 -8.20 6.05 -9.45
C ALA A 155 -8.91 5.15 -10.49
N PHE A 156 -9.66 5.72 -11.42
CA PHE A 156 -10.49 4.98 -12.39
C PHE A 156 -10.05 5.13 -13.85
N GLY A 157 -9.04 5.96 -14.14
CA GLY A 157 -8.53 6.20 -15.48
C GLY A 157 -9.61 6.64 -16.48
N ASP A 158 -9.57 6.04 -17.67
CA ASP A 158 -10.37 6.44 -18.84
C ASP A 158 -11.76 5.76 -18.89
N THR A 159 -12.17 5.12 -17.80
CA THR A 159 -13.53 4.58 -17.57
C THR A 159 -14.59 5.66 -17.78
N GLN A 160 -15.86 5.31 -18.02
CA GLN A 160 -16.95 6.28 -18.22
C GLN A 160 -17.88 6.37 -17.01
N ALA A 161 -18.34 7.58 -16.68
CA ALA A 161 -19.14 7.83 -15.47
C ALA A 161 -20.64 7.65 -15.72
N LEU A 162 -21.33 7.12 -14.71
CA LEU A 162 -22.78 6.97 -14.67
C LEU A 162 -23.37 7.92 -13.62
N ILE A 163 -24.54 8.49 -13.89
CA ILE A 163 -25.24 9.38 -12.95
C ILE A 163 -26.47 8.67 -12.33
N HIS A 164 -26.57 8.72 -11.01
CA HIS A 164 -27.74 8.26 -10.26
C HIS A 164 -28.10 9.22 -9.11
N LYS A 165 -29.29 9.01 -8.52
CA LYS A 165 -29.74 9.65 -7.27
C LYS A 165 -30.08 8.62 -6.18
N ASP A 166 -29.54 7.40 -6.32
CA ASP A 166 -29.63 6.38 -5.28
C ASP A 166 -28.52 6.63 -4.24
N TYR A 167 -28.87 7.42 -3.21
CA TYR A 167 -28.01 7.72 -2.08
C TYR A 167 -27.83 6.54 -1.09
N SER A 168 -28.44 5.37 -1.34
CA SER A 168 -28.15 4.13 -0.60
C SER A 168 -26.96 3.36 -1.19
N ASN A 169 -26.70 3.53 -2.50
CA ASN A 169 -25.56 2.96 -3.22
C ASN A 169 -24.46 4.01 -3.47
N ILE A 170 -24.05 4.74 -2.42
CA ILE A 170 -22.81 5.55 -2.45
C ILE A 170 -21.63 4.63 -2.18
N ARG A 171 -20.53 4.79 -2.92
CA ARG A 171 -19.29 4.01 -2.84
C ARG A 171 -18.06 4.90 -2.72
N VAL A 172 -16.93 4.32 -2.31
CA VAL A 172 -15.63 5.01 -2.30
C VAL A 172 -15.24 5.43 -3.72
N GLY A 173 -14.77 6.66 -3.88
CA GLY A 173 -14.38 7.23 -5.17
C GLY A 173 -15.52 7.75 -6.05
N ASP A 174 -16.78 7.61 -5.62
CA ASP A 174 -17.89 8.36 -6.23
C ASP A 174 -17.68 9.86 -6.02
N ILE A 175 -18.05 10.66 -7.03
CA ILE A 175 -18.13 12.12 -6.89
C ILE A 175 -19.57 12.47 -6.53
N LEU A 176 -19.76 13.04 -5.34
CA LEU A 176 -21.03 13.61 -4.92
C LEU A 176 -21.11 15.05 -5.40
N ARG A 177 -22.16 15.38 -6.16
CA ARG A 177 -22.62 16.76 -6.28
C ARG A 177 -23.52 17.04 -5.08
N VAL A 178 -23.30 18.16 -4.39
CA VAL A 178 -23.96 18.52 -3.13
C VAL A 178 -24.35 20.00 -3.10
N ASP A 179 -24.98 20.44 -2.01
CA ASP A 179 -25.38 21.83 -1.76
C ASP A 179 -26.29 22.39 -2.86
N ASN A 180 -27.33 21.64 -3.26
CA ASN A 180 -28.25 21.94 -4.37
C ASN A 180 -27.54 22.16 -5.73
N ASP A 181 -26.73 21.19 -6.16
CA ASP A 181 -25.96 21.26 -7.41
C ASP A 181 -24.99 22.47 -7.47
N THR A 182 -24.40 22.87 -6.33
CA THR A 182 -23.40 23.96 -6.29
C THR A 182 -21.97 23.48 -6.00
N HIS A 183 -21.79 22.47 -5.15
CA HIS A 183 -20.47 21.98 -4.73
C HIS A 183 -20.20 20.52 -5.13
N SER A 184 -18.93 20.10 -5.15
CA SER A 184 -18.49 18.78 -5.59
C SER A 184 -17.39 18.23 -4.69
N VAL A 185 -17.58 16.99 -4.21
CA VAL A 185 -16.69 16.30 -3.29
C VAL A 185 -16.51 14.84 -3.73
N ILE A 186 -15.38 14.19 -3.42
CA ILE A 186 -15.12 12.78 -3.74
C ILE A 186 -15.07 11.94 -2.46
N VAL A 187 -15.73 10.77 -2.46
CA VAL A 187 -15.89 9.92 -1.28
C VAL A 187 -14.60 9.16 -0.95
N LEU A 188 -14.20 9.21 0.32
CA LEU A 188 -13.09 8.43 0.90
C LEU A 188 -13.59 7.24 1.73
N GLU A 189 -14.70 7.40 2.44
CA GLU A 189 -15.27 6.38 3.34
C GLU A 189 -16.79 6.50 3.35
N VAL A 190 -17.51 5.38 3.37
CA VAL A 190 -18.97 5.33 3.52
C VAL A 190 -19.30 4.76 4.90
N LYS A 191 -19.87 5.60 5.77
CA LYS A 191 -20.35 5.21 7.10
C LYS A 191 -21.85 4.91 7.04
N GLU A 192 -22.43 4.45 8.16
CA GLU A 192 -23.87 4.19 8.28
C GLU A 192 -24.71 5.43 7.95
N ASN A 193 -24.44 6.54 8.63
CA ASN A 193 -25.25 7.77 8.59
C ASN A 193 -24.53 8.98 7.93
N SER A 194 -23.30 8.79 7.45
CA SER A 194 -22.41 9.84 6.94
C SER A 194 -21.46 9.29 5.87
N VAL A 195 -20.64 10.17 5.28
CA VAL A 195 -19.48 9.83 4.43
C VAL A 195 -18.29 10.70 4.84
N ILE A 196 -17.07 10.21 4.62
CA ILE A 196 -15.85 11.03 4.65
C ILE A 196 -15.48 11.41 3.22
N VAL A 197 -15.06 12.65 2.98
CA VAL A 197 -14.77 13.16 1.64
C VAL A 197 -13.42 13.88 1.53
N ALA A 198 -12.95 14.06 0.29
CA ALA A 198 -11.99 15.08 -0.09
C ALA A 198 -12.66 16.10 -1.03
N GLU A 199 -12.20 17.35 -1.00
CA GLU A 199 -12.78 18.44 -1.77
C GLU A 199 -11.76 19.54 -2.09
N GLY A 200 -12.00 20.28 -3.17
CA GLY A 200 -11.23 21.47 -3.56
C GLY A 200 -12.11 22.71 -3.57
N ASN A 201 -11.51 23.90 -3.45
CA ASN A 201 -12.21 25.19 -3.35
C ASN A 201 -13.22 25.28 -2.18
N TYR A 202 -13.06 24.46 -1.14
CA TYR A 202 -13.70 24.71 0.14
C TYR A 202 -12.83 25.73 0.88
N ASN A 203 -13.38 26.91 1.18
CA ASN A 203 -12.63 28.07 1.68
C ASN A 203 -11.37 28.44 0.85
N ALA A 204 -11.45 28.30 -0.48
CA ALA A 204 -10.33 28.51 -1.43
C ALA A 204 -9.11 27.57 -1.24
N ALA A 205 -9.31 26.41 -0.63
CA ALA A 205 -8.28 25.40 -0.42
C ALA A 205 -8.76 23.96 -0.76
N ILE A 206 -7.81 23.03 -0.78
CA ILE A 206 -8.05 21.58 -0.80
C ILE A 206 -8.11 21.06 0.64
N HIS A 207 -9.12 20.24 0.93
CA HIS A 207 -9.35 19.64 2.22
C HIS A 207 -9.63 18.13 2.11
N TRP A 208 -9.10 17.36 3.05
CA TRP A 208 -9.20 15.90 3.12
C TRP A 208 -9.74 15.45 4.47
N GLY A 209 -10.79 14.64 4.46
CA GLY A 209 -11.32 14.00 5.67
C GLY A 209 -12.49 14.71 6.33
N ARG A 210 -13.19 15.64 5.65
CA ARG A 210 -14.44 16.19 6.17
C ARG A 210 -15.50 15.09 6.23
N GLU A 211 -16.18 14.98 7.36
CA GLU A 211 -17.38 14.15 7.49
C GLU A 211 -18.62 14.94 7.09
N ILE A 212 -19.48 14.33 6.26
CA ILE A 212 -20.76 14.91 5.83
C ILE A 212 -21.89 13.94 6.21
N PRO A 213 -22.89 14.36 7.02
CA PRO A 213 -24.09 13.58 7.28
C PRO A 213 -24.90 13.32 6.00
N LYS A 214 -25.44 12.10 5.83
CA LYS A 214 -26.26 11.76 4.64
C LYS A 214 -27.52 12.64 4.53
N THR A 215 -28.00 13.19 5.64
CA THR A 215 -29.10 14.18 5.70
C THR A 215 -28.79 15.52 5.03
N GLU A 216 -27.51 15.85 4.80
CA GLU A 216 -27.07 17.07 4.11
C GLU A 216 -26.79 16.84 2.61
N ILE A 217 -26.66 15.57 2.19
CA ILE A 217 -26.33 15.15 0.81
C ILE A 217 -27.59 14.95 -0.03
N ILE A 218 -28.70 14.54 0.59
CA ILE A 218 -29.94 14.17 -0.10
C ILE A 218 -30.78 15.42 -0.40
N ASP A 219 -30.57 16.02 -1.58
CA ASP A 219 -31.45 17.05 -2.15
C ASP A 219 -31.96 16.70 -3.57
N SER A 220 -32.94 17.48 -4.06
CA SER A 220 -33.64 17.24 -5.32
C SER A 220 -32.80 17.56 -6.58
N HIS A 221 -31.83 18.45 -6.47
CA HIS A 221 -30.99 18.93 -7.57
C HIS A 221 -29.72 18.09 -7.68
N SER A 222 -29.06 17.84 -6.56
CA SER A 222 -27.83 17.04 -6.38
C SER A 222 -27.94 15.59 -6.89
N TYR A 223 -26.78 14.98 -7.18
CA TYR A 223 -26.66 13.67 -7.82
C TYR A 223 -25.28 13.05 -7.56
N ILE A 224 -25.16 11.76 -7.81
CA ILE A 224 -23.93 10.98 -7.68
C ILE A 224 -23.39 10.70 -9.08
N MET A 225 -22.10 10.96 -9.30
CA MET A 225 -21.34 10.48 -10.46
C MET A 225 -20.48 9.30 -10.01
N THR A 226 -20.89 8.09 -10.37
CA THR A 226 -20.15 6.87 -10.08
C THR A 226 -19.28 6.44 -11.26
N ARG A 227 -18.18 5.75 -10.97
CA ARG A 227 -17.24 5.20 -11.96
C ARG A 227 -17.38 3.67 -12.08
N TYR A 228 -18.05 3.02 -11.12
CA TYR A 228 -18.38 1.60 -11.16
C TYR A 228 -19.40 1.31 -12.26
N GLN A 229 -19.35 0.10 -12.83
CA GLN A 229 -20.21 -0.39 -13.91
C GLN A 229 -21.08 -1.56 -13.43
#